data_AF-A0A537JX27-F1
#
_entry.id   AF-A0A537JX27-F1
#
_cell.length_a   1.000
_cell.length_b   1.000
_cell.length_c   1.000
_cell.angle_alpha   90.00
_cell.angle_beta   90.00
_cell.angle_gamma   90.00
#
_symmetry.space_group_name_H-M   'P 1'
#
loop_
_entity.id
_entity.type
_entity.pdbx_description
1 polymer ?
#
loop_
_entity_poly.entity_id
_entity_poly.type
_entity_poly.pdbx_seq_one_letter_code
_entity_poly.pdbx_strand_id
1 'polypeptide(L)'
;MVQIIENWAEIQGVVEDIHQHPKLNGYYQLIVKLEKSEAVKDFPNLAKTDEGKKVTINIKSDSIDEMKLKKEKSFHGLVRKATPTEYFYKEN
;
A
#
# COMPACT_ATOMS: atom_id res chain seq x y z
N MET A 1 8.04 8.80 -25.34
CA MET A 1 7.05 9.29 -24.36
C MET A 1 6.77 8.16 -23.40
N VAL A 2 7.21 8.27 -22.15
CA VAL A 2 6.85 7.29 -21.11
C VAL A 2 5.47 7.70 -20.60
N GLN A 3 4.43 6.98 -21.01
CA GLN A 3 3.14 7.08 -20.32
C GLN A 3 3.33 6.45 -18.94
N ILE A 4 3.38 7.29 -17.91
CA ILE A 4 3.27 6.82 -16.53
C ILE A 4 1.82 6.37 -16.39
N ILE A 5 1.59 5.06 -16.46
CA ILE A 5 0.28 4.49 -16.16
C ILE A 5 0.13 4.57 -14.64
N GLU A 6 -0.65 5.55 -14.18
CA GLU A 6 -1.08 5.56 -12.80
C GLU A 6 -1.96 4.34 -12.54
N ASN A 7 -1.72 3.67 -11.42
CA ASN A 7 -2.43 2.46 -11.05
C ASN A 7 -2.85 2.57 -9.59
N TRP A 8 -4.12 2.88 -9.42
CA TRP A 8 -4.77 3.02 -8.13
C TRP A 8 -5.68 1.81 -7.87
N ALA A 9 -5.60 1.28 -6.65
CA ALA A 9 -6.46 0.21 -6.18
C ALA A 9 -6.82 0.45 -4.71
N GLU A 10 -8.05 0.13 -4.32
CA GLU A 10 -8.38 -0.03 -2.91
C GLU A 10 -7.93 -1.42 -2.48
N ILE A 11 -7.23 -1.53 -1.35
CA ILE A 11 -6.69 -2.80 -0.88
C ILE A 11 -7.06 -3.07 0.56
N GLN A 12 -7.26 -4.34 0.87
CA GLN A 12 -7.46 -4.84 2.21
C GLN A 12 -6.47 -5.97 2.49
N GLY A 13 -5.85 -5.96 3.65
CA GLY A 13 -4.94 -7.02 4.08
C GLY A 13 -4.60 -6.97 5.55
N VAL A 14 -3.64 -7.79 5.97
CA VAL A 14 -3.17 -7.84 7.35
C VAL A 14 -1.73 -7.33 7.42
N VAL A 15 -1.47 -6.41 8.34
CA VAL A 15 -0.12 -5.90 8.58
C VAL A 15 0.72 -6.97 9.29
N GLU A 16 1.77 -7.45 8.64
CA GLU A 16 2.71 -8.40 9.24
C GLU A 16 3.88 -7.68 9.90
N ASP A 17 4.36 -6.58 9.31
CA ASP A 17 5.47 -5.80 9.84
C ASP A 17 5.33 -4.30 9.56
N ILE A 18 5.95 -3.50 10.42
CA ILE A 18 6.01 -2.04 10.31
C ILE A 18 7.40 -1.59 10.75
N HIS A 19 8.11 -0.89 9.88
CA HIS A 19 9.42 -0.31 10.19
C HIS A 19 9.61 1.02 9.46
N GLN A 20 10.56 1.84 9.91
CA GLN A 20 10.89 3.09 9.22
C GLN A 20 11.53 2.79 7.85
N HIS A 21 11.16 3.58 6.84
CA HIS A 21 11.71 3.42 5.51
C HIS A 21 13.21 3.77 5.50
N PRO A 22 14.11 2.88 5.05
CA PRO A 22 15.56 3.05 5.22
C PRO A 22 16.16 4.23 4.43
N LYS A 23 15.44 4.70 3.40
CA LYS A 23 15.90 5.76 2.49
C LYS A 23 14.98 6.99 2.40
N LEU A 24 13.75 6.90 2.90
CA LEU A 24 12.73 7.96 2.73
C LEU A 24 12.38 8.46 4.13
N ASN A 25 12.99 9.58 4.51
CA ASN A 25 12.72 10.19 5.80
C ASN A 25 11.25 10.60 5.90
N GLY A 26 10.62 10.34 7.06
CA GLY A 26 9.19 10.60 7.27
C GLY A 26 8.27 9.55 6.67
N TYR A 27 8.80 8.40 6.21
CA TYR A 27 8.00 7.27 5.75
C TYR A 27 8.22 6.02 6.60
N TYR A 28 7.16 5.23 6.73
CA TYR A 28 7.17 3.86 7.21
C TYR A 28 6.89 2.90 6.06
N GLN A 29 7.47 1.71 6.15
CA GLN A 29 7.17 0.57 5.31
C GLN A 29 6.32 -0.41 6.10
N LEU A 30 5.18 -0.78 5.52
CA LEU A 30 4.35 -1.85 6.00
C LEU A 30 4.54 -3.06 5.10
N ILE A 31 4.81 -4.20 5.71
CA ILE A 31 4.68 -5.48 5.01
C ILE A 31 3.26 -5.95 5.26
N VAL A 32 2.45 -6.00 4.21
CA VAL A 32 1.04 -6.38 4.29
C VAL A 32 0.81 -7.65 3.49
N LYS A 33 0.18 -8.64 4.12
CA LYS A 33 -0.41 -9.78 3.43
C LYS A 33 -1.68 -9.30 2.75
N LEU A 34 -1.63 -9.10 1.45
CA LEU A 34 -2.77 -8.60 0.68
C LEU A 34 -3.85 -9.69 0.60
N GLU A 35 -5.05 -9.41 1.09
CA GLU A 35 -6.16 -10.36 1.06
C GLU A 35 -7.09 -10.09 -0.12
N LYS A 36 -7.40 -8.81 -0.36
CA LYS A 36 -8.31 -8.36 -1.41
C LYS A 36 -7.88 -7.03 -1.99
N SER A 37 -8.26 -6.82 -3.23
CA SER A 37 -8.10 -5.56 -3.95
C SER A 37 -9.32 -5.28 -4.81
N GLU A 38 -9.68 -4.00 -4.90
CA GLU A 38 -10.76 -3.49 -5.73
C GLU A 38 -10.24 -2.43 -6.70
N ALA A 39 -10.81 -2.42 -7.90
CA ALA A 39 -10.46 -1.45 -8.92
C ALA A 39 -11.02 -0.08 -8.57
N VAL A 40 -10.20 0.95 -8.70
CA VAL A 40 -10.65 2.33 -8.64
C VAL A 40 -11.12 2.73 -10.04
N LYS A 41 -12.19 3.50 -10.13
CA LYS A 41 -12.75 3.97 -11.40
C LYS A 41 -11.65 4.58 -12.28
N ASP A 42 -11.64 4.21 -13.56
CA ASP A 42 -10.70 4.67 -14.59
C ASP A 42 -9.25 4.16 -14.44
N PHE A 43 -8.95 3.31 -13.44
CA PHE A 43 -7.64 2.69 -13.26
C PHE A 43 -7.69 1.15 -13.32
N PRO A 44 -6.70 0.51 -13.95
CA PRO A 44 -6.61 -0.95 -13.93
C PRO A 44 -6.23 -1.43 -12.52
N ASN A 45 -6.90 -2.47 -12.00
CA ASN A 45 -6.49 -3.08 -10.72
C ASN A 45 -5.30 -4.04 -10.93
N LEU A 46 -4.07 -3.51 -10.95
CA LEU A 46 -2.89 -4.40 -10.99
C LEU A 46 -2.49 -4.93 -9.60
N ALA A 47 -3.19 -4.56 -8.53
CA ALA A 47 -3.02 -5.17 -7.20
C ALA A 47 -3.65 -6.57 -7.14
N LYS A 48 -4.60 -6.87 -8.03
CA LYS A 48 -5.26 -8.18 -8.13
C LYS A 48 -4.29 -9.35 -8.24
N THR A 49 -3.18 -9.17 -8.97
CA THR A 49 -2.16 -10.21 -9.16
C THR A 49 -1.34 -10.50 -7.90
N ASP A 50 -1.45 -9.65 -6.88
CA ASP A 50 -0.69 -9.75 -5.64
C ASP A 50 -1.56 -10.17 -4.45
N GLU A 51 -2.86 -10.41 -4.67
CA GLU A 51 -3.71 -11.02 -3.66
C GLU A 51 -3.12 -12.37 -3.20
N GLY A 52 -3.13 -12.61 -1.90
CA GLY A 52 -2.47 -13.74 -1.26
C GLY A 52 -0.94 -13.60 -1.14
N LYS A 53 -0.33 -12.51 -1.59
CA LYS A 53 1.13 -12.26 -1.45
C LYS A 53 1.41 -11.20 -0.39
N LYS A 54 2.69 -11.11 -0.01
CA LYS A 54 3.20 -10.02 0.81
C LYS A 54 3.59 -8.87 -0.10
N VAL A 55 3.08 -7.68 0.19
CA VAL A 55 3.39 -6.44 -0.54
C VAL A 55 3.96 -5.41 0.43
N THR A 56 4.78 -4.50 -0.09
CA THR A 56 5.32 -3.39 0.70
C THR A 56 4.51 -2.14 0.43
N ILE A 57 4.00 -1.51 1.47
CA ILE A 57 3.25 -0.26 1.39
C ILE A 57 4.07 0.82 2.10
N ASN A 58 4.43 1.84 1.35
CA ASN A 58 5.07 3.04 1.86
C ASN A 58 3.98 4.03 2.29
N ILE A 59 4.01 4.44 3.56
CA ILE A 59 3.09 5.42 4.14
C ILE A 59 3.88 6.50 4.84
N LYS A 60 3.36 7.73 4.92
CA LYS A 60 3.98 8.78 5.71
C LYS A 60 3.78 8.54 7.21
N SER A 61 4.71 9.05 8.02
CA SER A 61 4.66 8.97 9.48
C SER A 61 3.37 9.54 10.05
N ASP A 62 2.90 10.67 9.53
CA ASP A 62 1.73 11.37 10.06
C ASP A 62 0.46 10.52 9.91
N SER A 63 0.33 9.81 8.78
CA SER A 63 -0.81 8.90 8.54
C SER A 63 -0.75 7.61 9.37
N ILE A 64 0.45 7.13 9.75
CA ILE A 64 0.58 5.96 10.66
C ILE A 64 -0.08 6.24 12.00
N ASP A 65 0.18 7.42 12.56
CA ASP A 65 -0.29 7.81 13.88
C ASP A 65 -1.80 8.03 13.89
N GLU A 66 -2.34 8.65 12.83
CA GLU A 66 -3.78 8.84 12.64
C GLU A 66 -4.54 7.51 12.50
N MET A 67 -4.00 6.59 11.70
CA MET A 67 -4.62 5.28 11.45
C MET A 67 -4.43 4.28 12.61
N LYS A 68 -3.60 4.61 13.61
CA LYS A 68 -3.25 3.73 14.75
C LYS A 68 -2.84 2.33 14.30
N LEU A 69 -2.07 2.25 13.21
CA LEU A 69 -1.67 0.98 12.60
C LEU A 69 -0.79 0.17 13.55
N LYS A 70 -1.05 -1.14 13.60
CA LYS A 70 -0.30 -2.10 14.44
C LYS A 70 -0.13 -3.40 13.67
N LYS A 71 0.91 -4.16 14.05
CA LYS A 71 1.09 -5.54 13.57
C LYS A 71 -0.17 -6.37 13.88
N GLU A 72 -0.44 -7.32 13.00
CA GLU A 72 -1.58 -8.25 13.03
C GLU A 72 -2.95 -7.59 12.93
N LYS A 73 -3.02 -6.29 12.63
CA LYS A 73 -4.28 -5.59 12.37
C LYS A 73 -4.57 -5.52 10.88
N SER A 74 -5.86 -5.42 10.56
CA SER A 74 -6.32 -5.19 9.21
C SER A 74 -5.90 -3.80 8.75
N PHE A 75 -5.34 -3.73 7.56
CA PHE A 75 -5.08 -2.52 6.82
C PHE A 75 -6.11 -2.41 5.70
N HIS A 76 -6.70 -1.23 5.55
CA HIS A 76 -7.54 -0.88 4.40
C HIS A 76 -7.12 0.50 3.92
N GLY A 77 -6.84 0.63 2.63
CA GLY A 77 -6.43 1.91 2.07
C GLY A 77 -6.43 1.94 0.55
N LEU A 78 -6.55 3.16 0.02
CA LEU A 78 -6.29 3.44 -1.38
C LEU A 78 -4.78 3.53 -1.60
N VAL A 79 -4.25 2.73 -2.51
CA VAL A 79 -2.82 2.69 -2.81
C VAL A 79 -2.53 2.87 -4.28
N ARG A 80 -1.36 3.45 -4.58
CA ARG A 80 -0.78 3.49 -5.91
C ARG A 80 0.32 2.45 -6.02
N LYS A 81 0.24 1.54 -6.99
CA LYS A 81 1.34 0.62 -7.29
C LYS A 81 2.45 1.37 -8.00
N ALA A 82 3.64 1.41 -7.42
CA ALA A 82 4.81 2.07 -8.00
C ALA A 82 5.76 1.08 -8.67
N THR A 83 5.88 -0.13 -8.11
CA THR A 83 6.66 -1.23 -8.67
C THR A 83 5.85 -2.53 -8.54
N PRO A 84 6.33 -3.68 -9.06
CA PRO A 84 5.60 -4.94 -8.92
C PRO A 84 5.25 -5.31 -7.48
N THR A 85 6.03 -4.89 -6.48
CA THR A 85 5.86 -5.26 -5.07
C THR A 85 5.72 -4.08 -4.11
N GLU A 86 5.92 -2.84 -4.59
CA GLU A 86 5.85 -1.63 -3.78
C GLU A 86 4.68 -0.73 -4.15
N TYR A 87 4.02 -0.27 -3.11
CA TYR A 87 2.83 0.56 -3.14
C TYR A 87 3.06 1.82 -2.32
N PHE A 88 2.34 2.88 -2.66
CA PHE A 88 2.28 4.10 -1.88
C PHE A 88 0.85 4.33 -1.42
N TYR A 89 0.65 4.52 -0.12
CA TYR A 89 -0.64 4.89 0.42
C TYR A 89 -1.04 6.30 -0.02
N LYS A 90 -2.31 6.46 -0.42
CA LYS A 90 -2.90 7.77 -0.68
C LYS A 90 -3.35 8.38 0.65
N GLU A 91 -2.78 9.53 0.98
CA GLU A 91 -3.30 10.36 2.07
C GLU A 91 -4.72 10.86 1.73
N ASN A 92 -5.55 10.99 2.75
CA ASN A 92 -6.84 11.67 2.66
C ASN A 92 -6.68 13.17 2.86
#